data_AF-A0A1A7Z5F7-F1
#
_entry.id   AF-A0A1A7Z5F7-F1
#
_cell.length_a   1.000
_cell.length_b   1.000
_cell.length_c   1.000
_cell.angle_alpha   90.00
_cell.angle_beta   90.00
_cell.angle_gamma   90.00
#
_symmetry.space_group_name_H-M   'P 1'
#
loop_
_entity.id
_entity.type
_entity.pdbx_description
1 polymer ?
#
loop_
_entity_poly.entity_id
_entity_poly.type
_entity_poly.pdbx_seq_one_letter_code
_entity_poly.pdbx_strand_id
1 'polypeptide(L)'
;MGSVRASRYSTVSSEEDSMKLATTTIPNGKGKVHTRHQPQSRFVKKDGHCNVQFINVSEKGQRYLADIFTTCVDIRWRWMFIIFCLAFLLSWLFFGCVFWLVAIFHGDLEGNTEKCVSNVSSFTAAFLFSIETQTTIGYGNRYVTDECPVAVFAVVLQSIVGCIIDAFIIGAVMAKMAKPKKRNETLVFSHNATVAMRDNKLCLMWRVGNLRKSHLVEAHVRAQ
;
A
#
# COMPACT_ATOMS: atom_id res chain seq x y z
N MET A 1 -22.16 -29.28 39.60
CA MET A 1 -21.75 -29.31 38.18
C MET A 1 -22.33 -28.09 37.48
N GLY A 2 -21.55 -27.01 37.39
CA GLY A 2 -22.00 -25.71 36.87
C GLY A 2 -21.67 -25.56 35.39
N SER A 3 -22.68 -25.29 34.57
CA SER A 3 -22.61 -25.15 33.12
C SER A 3 -21.75 -23.95 32.70
N VAL A 4 -20.72 -24.20 31.89
CA VAL A 4 -19.87 -23.19 31.26
C VAL A 4 -20.60 -22.61 30.05
N ARG A 5 -21.10 -21.38 30.18
CA ARG A 5 -21.73 -20.65 29.08
C ARG A 5 -20.64 -20.07 28.18
N ALA A 6 -20.34 -20.77 27.09
CA ALA A 6 -19.48 -20.27 26.03
C ALA A 6 -20.12 -19.05 25.35
N SER A 7 -19.50 -17.87 25.49
CA SER A 7 -19.91 -16.66 24.78
C SER A 7 -19.38 -16.73 23.35
N ARG A 8 -20.29 -16.71 22.37
CA ARG A 8 -19.97 -16.72 20.94
C ARG A 8 -19.25 -15.42 20.57
N TYR A 9 -18.09 -15.56 19.94
CA TYR A 9 -17.40 -14.47 19.27
C TYR A 9 -18.17 -14.14 17.99
N SER A 10 -18.79 -12.96 17.90
CA SER A 10 -19.34 -12.45 16.64
C SER A 10 -18.46 -11.31 16.14
N THR A 11 -17.64 -11.61 15.14
CA THR A 11 -16.97 -10.62 14.28
C THR A 11 -18.04 -9.79 13.58
N VAL A 12 -18.19 -8.53 13.99
CA VAL A 12 -19.09 -7.59 13.30
C VAL A 12 -18.41 -7.18 12.00
N SER A 13 -18.97 -7.68 10.91
CA SER A 13 -18.69 -7.25 9.54
C SER A 13 -18.99 -5.76 9.42
N SER A 14 -18.07 -5.05 8.81
CA SER A 14 -18.11 -3.61 8.57
C SER A 14 -18.39 -3.39 7.10
N GLU A 15 -19.66 -3.32 6.71
CA GLU A 15 -20.12 -2.81 5.42
C GLU A 15 -21.62 -2.49 5.55
N GLU A 16 -22.04 -1.38 4.95
CA GLU A 16 -23.42 -0.86 4.89
C GLU A 16 -23.93 -0.05 6.10
N ASP A 17 -23.49 1.20 6.24
CA ASP A 17 -24.37 2.27 6.76
C ASP A 17 -23.86 3.67 6.34
N SER A 18 -23.76 3.88 5.03
CA SER A 18 -23.37 5.16 4.44
C SER A 18 -24.27 5.54 3.28
N MET A 19 -25.59 5.56 3.47
CA MET A 19 -26.47 6.41 2.67
C MET A 19 -27.89 6.49 3.26
N LYS A 20 -28.19 7.46 4.12
CA LYS A 20 -29.56 7.98 4.27
C LYS A 20 -29.53 9.50 4.41
N LEU A 21 -29.67 10.14 3.25
CA LEU A 21 -30.01 11.55 3.08
C LEU A 21 -31.43 11.76 3.62
N ALA A 22 -31.61 12.67 4.58
CA ALA A 22 -32.90 12.96 5.20
C ALA A 22 -33.65 14.04 4.41
N THR A 23 -34.64 13.64 3.62
CA THR A 23 -35.66 14.53 3.05
C THR A 23 -36.68 14.87 4.14
N THR A 24 -36.92 16.17 4.37
CA THR A 24 -37.85 16.69 5.37
C THR A 24 -39.27 16.78 4.80
N THR A 25 -40.23 16.10 5.43
CA THR A 25 -41.67 16.40 5.36
C THR A 25 -42.31 16.18 6.74
N ILE A 26 -43.05 17.19 7.22
CA ILE A 26 -43.86 17.21 8.46
C ILE A 26 -45.33 17.27 7.99
N PRO A 27 -46.28 16.47 8.50
CA PRO A 27 -47.09 16.97 9.63
C PRO A 27 -47.61 15.96 10.67
N ASN A 28 -47.58 16.46 11.91
CA ASN A 28 -48.63 16.48 12.93
C ASN A 28 -49.18 15.16 13.52
N GLY A 29 -48.87 14.92 14.79
CA GLY A 29 -49.52 13.89 15.62
C GLY A 29 -48.77 13.68 16.94
N LYS A 30 -49.48 13.83 18.06
CA LYS A 30 -49.00 13.69 19.45
C LYS A 30 -47.99 12.55 19.62
N GLY A 31 -46.70 12.87 19.66
CA GLY A 31 -45.61 11.91 19.80
C GLY A 31 -44.81 12.21 21.06
N LYS A 32 -44.61 11.18 21.89
CA LYS A 32 -43.66 11.17 23.01
C LYS A 32 -42.39 11.92 22.63
N VAL A 33 -41.97 12.88 23.46
CA VAL A 33 -40.66 13.50 23.35
C VAL A 33 -39.63 12.42 23.63
N HIS A 34 -39.25 11.67 22.59
CA HIS A 34 -37.98 10.99 22.59
C HIS A 34 -36.94 12.10 22.59
N THR A 35 -36.43 12.43 23.78
CA THR A 35 -35.09 13.00 23.94
C THR A 35 -34.13 12.05 23.24
N ARG A 36 -34.01 12.20 21.93
CA ARG A 36 -33.03 11.53 21.10
C ARG A 36 -31.71 12.14 21.51
N HIS A 37 -31.13 11.62 22.59
CA HIS A 37 -29.73 11.85 22.92
C HIS A 37 -28.97 11.54 21.64
N GLN A 38 -28.52 12.57 20.93
CA GLN A 38 -27.59 12.37 19.84
C GLN A 38 -26.38 11.70 20.49
N PRO A 39 -26.03 10.48 20.08
CA PRO A 39 -24.86 9.82 20.63
C PRO A 39 -23.66 10.71 20.31
N GLN A 40 -23.03 11.27 21.35
CA GLN A 40 -21.81 12.03 21.18
C GLN A 40 -20.79 11.15 20.46
N SER A 41 -20.24 11.67 19.37
CA SER A 41 -19.25 10.94 18.60
C SER A 41 -18.01 10.72 19.46
N ARG A 42 -17.52 9.49 19.52
CA ARG A 42 -16.31 9.18 20.27
C ARG A 42 -15.06 9.63 19.51
N PHE A 43 -14.07 10.16 20.24
CA PHE A 43 -12.77 10.56 19.68
C PHE A 43 -11.94 9.37 19.17
N VAL A 44 -11.84 8.26 19.92
CA VAL A 44 -11.16 7.01 19.50
C VAL A 44 -12.12 5.83 19.62
N LYS A 45 -12.36 5.10 18.53
CA LYS A 45 -13.23 3.93 18.48
C LYS A 45 -12.71 2.78 19.37
N LYS A 46 -13.54 1.77 19.67
CA LYS A 46 -13.14 0.61 20.52
C LYS A 46 -12.02 -0.25 19.89
N ASP A 47 -11.84 -0.15 18.57
CA ASP A 47 -10.77 -0.79 17.79
C ASP A 47 -9.43 -0.03 17.86
N GLY A 48 -9.38 1.15 18.49
CA GLY A 48 -8.20 2.01 18.58
C GLY A 48 -8.06 3.01 17.43
N HIS A 49 -8.95 3.03 16.45
CA HIS A 49 -8.91 4.02 15.36
C HIS A 49 -9.42 5.39 15.82
N CYS A 50 -8.66 6.44 15.51
CA CYS A 50 -9.04 7.83 15.79
C CYS A 50 -10.12 8.30 14.81
N ASN A 51 -11.22 8.84 15.33
CA ASN A 51 -12.34 9.37 14.58
C ASN A 51 -12.18 10.87 14.34
N VAL A 52 -11.05 11.26 13.75
CA VAL A 52 -10.70 12.66 13.46
C VAL A 52 -10.33 12.78 11.99
N GLN A 53 -10.90 13.77 11.32
CA GLN A 53 -10.57 14.06 9.93
C GLN A 53 -9.88 15.42 9.85
N PHE A 54 -8.66 15.44 9.31
CA PHE A 54 -7.92 16.68 9.08
C PHE A 54 -8.47 17.39 7.83
N ILE A 55 -9.32 18.40 8.04
CA ILE A 55 -9.82 19.29 6.99
C ILE A 55 -8.84 20.44 6.73
N ASN A 56 -8.76 20.90 5.47
CA ASN A 56 -8.00 22.08 5.05
C ASN A 56 -6.51 22.14 5.45
N VAL A 57 -5.76 21.05 5.27
CA VAL A 57 -4.29 21.13 5.31
C VAL A 57 -3.82 21.49 3.91
N SER A 58 -3.32 22.71 3.72
CA SER A 58 -2.66 23.11 2.47
C SER A 58 -1.39 22.27 2.26
N GLU A 59 -1.02 22.03 1.00
CA GLU A 59 0.20 21.29 0.60
C GLU A 59 0.29 19.81 0.98
N LYS A 60 -0.82 19.12 1.30
CA LYS A 60 -0.78 17.65 1.57
C LYS A 60 -0.03 16.88 0.47
N GLY A 61 -0.35 17.13 -0.80
CA GLY A 61 0.24 16.41 -1.94
C GLY A 61 1.76 16.56 -2.03
N GLN A 62 2.28 17.79 -1.92
CA GLN A 62 3.71 18.07 -1.98
C GLN A 62 4.47 17.41 -0.82
N ARG A 63 3.90 17.39 0.38
CA ARG A 63 4.53 16.74 1.54
C ARG A 63 4.54 15.21 1.42
N TYR A 64 3.48 14.61 0.87
CA TYR A 64 3.47 13.17 0.57
C TYR A 64 4.45 12.80 -0.57
N LEU A 65 4.65 13.68 -1.55
CA LEU A 65 5.62 13.47 -2.63
C LEU A 65 7.07 13.71 -2.17
N ALA A 66 7.31 14.61 -1.22
CA ALA A 66 8.64 14.78 -0.63
C ALA A 66 9.07 13.53 0.17
N ASP A 67 8.11 12.75 0.66
CA ASP A 67 8.33 11.50 1.39
C ASP A 67 7.73 10.29 0.67
N ILE A 68 8.14 10.11 -0.60
CA ILE A 68 7.70 9.01 -1.47
C ILE A 68 7.96 7.65 -0.83
N PHE A 69 9.09 7.47 -0.15
CA PHE A 69 9.45 6.17 0.43
C PHE A 69 8.52 5.77 1.57
N THR A 70 8.25 6.65 2.55
CA THR A 70 7.32 6.30 3.63
C THR A 70 5.90 6.16 3.10
N THR A 71 5.50 7.00 2.15
CA THR A 71 4.19 6.94 1.50
C THR A 71 3.98 5.60 0.80
N CYS A 72 4.95 5.12 0.01
CA CYS A 72 4.91 3.81 -0.63
C CYS A 72 4.78 2.67 0.41
N VAL A 73 5.53 2.74 1.52
CA VAL A 73 5.49 1.70 2.57
C VAL A 73 4.18 1.76 3.37
N ASP A 74 3.48 2.88 3.45
CA ASP A 74 2.21 3.03 4.18
C ASP A 74 0.95 2.75 3.37
N ILE A 75 1.02 2.85 2.04
CA ILE A 75 -0.08 2.53 1.11
C ILE A 75 -0.55 1.07 1.25
N ARG A 76 -1.78 0.71 0.83
CA ARG A 76 -2.23 -0.71 0.85
C ARG A 76 -1.40 -1.57 -0.13
N TRP A 77 -1.20 -2.85 0.20
CA TRP A 77 -0.46 -3.81 -0.66
C TRP A 77 -0.90 -3.79 -2.14
N ARG A 78 -2.21 -3.75 -2.40
CA ARG A 78 -2.77 -3.72 -3.77
C ARG A 78 -2.22 -2.55 -4.59
N TRP A 79 -2.20 -1.36 -4.01
CA TRP A 79 -1.70 -0.15 -4.66
C TRP A 79 -0.18 -0.14 -4.76
N MET A 80 0.53 -0.69 -3.78
CA MET A 80 1.98 -0.84 -3.86
C MET A 80 2.39 -1.72 -5.05
N PHE A 81 1.73 -2.88 -5.22
CA PHE A 81 1.98 -3.75 -6.38
C PHE A 81 1.63 -3.07 -7.70
N ILE A 82 0.53 -2.32 -7.76
CA ILE A 82 0.17 -1.56 -8.97
C ILE A 82 1.26 -0.54 -9.33
N ILE A 83 1.80 0.19 -8.36
CA ILE A 83 2.88 1.17 -8.58
C ILE A 83 4.13 0.49 -9.12
N PHE A 84 4.53 -0.66 -8.56
CA PHE A 84 5.70 -1.41 -9.05
C PHE A 84 5.49 -2.00 -10.44
N CYS A 85 4.32 -2.58 -10.72
CA CYS A 85 3.99 -3.04 -12.07
C CYS A 85 4.02 -1.88 -13.07
N LEU A 86 3.48 -0.71 -12.71
CA LEU A 86 3.51 0.46 -13.56
C LEU A 86 4.95 0.96 -13.80
N ALA A 87 5.81 0.95 -12.77
CA ALA A 87 7.21 1.33 -12.91
C ALA A 87 7.96 0.43 -13.90
N PHE A 88 7.78 -0.90 -13.81
CA PHE A 88 8.34 -1.84 -14.78
C PHE A 88 7.79 -1.61 -16.20
N LEU A 89 6.48 -1.54 -16.35
CA LEU A 89 5.85 -1.31 -17.66
C LEU A 89 6.34 -0.02 -18.31
N LEU A 90 6.42 1.08 -17.55
CA LEU A 90 6.94 2.36 -18.05
C LEU A 90 8.41 2.27 -18.44
N SER A 91 9.24 1.58 -17.65
CA SER A 91 10.66 1.37 -18.01
C SER A 91 10.82 0.53 -19.28
N TRP A 92 10.07 -0.57 -19.42
CA TRP A 92 10.11 -1.41 -20.61
C TRP A 92 9.62 -0.67 -21.84
N LEU A 93 8.55 0.12 -21.72
CA LEU A 93 8.04 0.96 -22.80
C LEU A 93 9.05 2.04 -23.18
N PHE A 94 9.66 2.72 -22.21
CA PHE A 94 10.65 3.76 -22.47
C PHE A 94 11.85 3.20 -23.25
N PHE A 95 12.48 2.14 -22.75
CA PHE A 95 13.62 1.52 -23.45
C PHE A 95 13.20 0.85 -24.77
N GLY A 96 11.99 0.29 -24.84
CA GLY A 96 11.43 -0.25 -26.09
C GLY A 96 11.28 0.84 -27.16
N CYS A 97 10.78 2.02 -26.78
CA CYS A 97 10.76 3.20 -27.65
C CYS A 97 12.17 3.64 -28.07
N VAL A 98 13.14 3.65 -27.14
CA VAL A 98 14.53 4.01 -27.46
C VAL A 98 15.12 3.06 -28.50
N PHE A 99 15.01 1.74 -28.32
CA PHE A 99 15.51 0.78 -29.31
C PHE A 99 14.76 0.85 -30.65
N TRP A 100 13.46 1.11 -30.62
CA TRP A 100 12.69 1.32 -31.84
C TRP A 100 13.14 2.57 -32.60
N LEU A 101 13.40 3.68 -31.90
CA LEU A 101 13.95 4.89 -32.50
C LEU A 101 15.35 4.67 -33.06
N VAL A 102 16.22 3.97 -32.33
CA VAL A 102 17.57 3.62 -32.82
C VAL A 102 17.48 2.80 -34.10
N ALA A 103 16.60 1.79 -34.15
CA ALA A 103 16.38 0.97 -35.34
C ALA A 103 15.87 1.79 -36.54
N ILE A 104 15.00 2.78 -36.31
CA ILE A 104 14.53 3.69 -37.37
C ILE A 104 15.64 4.61 -37.86
N PHE A 105 16.35 5.28 -36.96
CA PHE A 105 17.39 6.23 -37.34
C PHE A 105 18.57 5.57 -38.05
N HIS A 106 18.86 4.30 -37.73
CA HIS A 106 19.88 3.52 -38.41
C HIS A 106 19.41 2.92 -39.75
N GLY A 107 18.10 2.83 -39.98
CA GLY A 107 17.54 2.20 -41.18
C GLY A 107 17.48 0.67 -41.11
N ASP A 108 17.51 0.07 -39.91
CA ASP A 108 17.47 -1.40 -39.70
C ASP A 108 16.23 -2.07 -40.32
N LEU A 109 15.16 -1.27 -40.50
CA LEU A 109 13.87 -1.69 -41.06
C LEU A 109 13.88 -1.79 -42.60
N GLU A 110 14.80 -1.10 -43.27
CA GLU A 110 14.85 -1.00 -44.74
C GLU A 110 15.73 -2.08 -45.40
N GLY A 111 16.28 -3.00 -44.60
CA GLY A 111 17.02 -4.16 -45.09
C GLY A 111 18.53 -3.99 -45.19
N ASN A 112 19.12 -3.04 -44.46
CA ASN A 112 20.57 -2.94 -44.31
C ASN A 112 21.16 -4.25 -43.77
N THR A 113 22.34 -4.62 -44.29
CA THR A 113 23.04 -5.86 -43.94
C THR A 113 23.64 -5.80 -42.54
N GLU A 114 24.04 -4.60 -42.11
CA GLU A 114 24.55 -4.29 -40.77
C GLU A 114 23.42 -3.64 -39.95
N LYS A 115 22.95 -4.32 -38.92
CA LYS A 115 21.83 -3.87 -38.06
C LYS A 115 22.32 -3.59 -36.66
N CYS A 116 21.85 -2.53 -36.01
CA CYS A 116 22.17 -2.24 -34.60
C CYS A 116 21.60 -3.29 -33.64
N VAL A 117 20.35 -3.72 -33.89
CA VAL A 117 19.68 -4.74 -33.10
C VAL A 117 19.02 -5.75 -34.04
N SER A 118 19.50 -6.98 -33.99
CA SER A 118 19.03 -8.03 -34.88
C SER A 118 17.59 -8.42 -34.55
N ASN A 119 16.80 -8.67 -35.61
CA ASN A 119 15.43 -9.18 -35.53
C ASN A 119 14.41 -8.24 -34.84
N VAL A 120 14.65 -6.92 -34.90
CA VAL A 120 13.71 -5.87 -34.47
C VAL A 120 13.02 -5.25 -35.70
N SER A 121 11.92 -5.85 -36.13
CA SER A 121 11.16 -5.41 -37.32
C SER A 121 9.92 -4.57 -37.00
N SER A 122 9.52 -4.49 -35.72
CA SER A 122 8.31 -3.77 -35.28
C SER A 122 8.51 -3.19 -33.89
N PHE A 123 7.64 -2.25 -33.50
CA PHE A 123 7.63 -1.71 -32.14
C PHE A 123 7.47 -2.82 -31.09
N THR A 124 6.61 -3.80 -31.34
CA THR A 124 6.41 -4.95 -30.45
C THR A 124 7.71 -5.76 -30.30
N ALA A 125 8.48 -5.93 -31.37
CA ALA A 125 9.77 -6.62 -31.29
C ALA A 125 10.80 -5.84 -30.47
N ALA A 126 10.83 -4.51 -30.59
CA ALA A 126 11.69 -3.65 -29.77
C ALA A 126 11.27 -3.65 -28.30
N PHE A 127 9.96 -3.64 -28.02
CA PHE A 127 9.42 -3.76 -26.68
C PHE A 127 9.74 -5.12 -26.04
N LEU A 128 9.63 -6.21 -26.79
CA LEU A 128 10.03 -7.54 -26.33
C LEU A 128 11.53 -7.60 -26.04
N PHE A 129 12.38 -7.03 -26.90
CA PHE A 129 13.82 -6.93 -26.66
C PHE A 129 14.13 -6.14 -25.38
N SER A 130 13.43 -5.04 -25.14
CA SER A 130 13.54 -4.26 -23.91
C SER A 130 13.17 -5.08 -22.67
N ILE A 131 12.08 -5.86 -22.72
CA ILE A 131 11.73 -6.78 -21.63
C ILE A 131 12.82 -7.81 -21.43
N GLU A 132 13.24 -8.51 -22.49
CA GLU A 132 14.25 -9.57 -22.45
C GLU A 132 15.57 -9.08 -21.83
N THR A 133 15.96 -7.84 -22.15
CA THR A 133 17.20 -7.20 -21.67
C THR A 133 17.08 -6.79 -20.20
N GLN A 134 16.02 -6.07 -19.81
CA GLN A 134 15.89 -5.57 -18.45
C GLN A 134 15.59 -6.68 -17.43
N THR A 135 14.80 -7.67 -17.82
CA THR A 135 14.49 -8.84 -16.95
C THR A 135 15.58 -9.91 -16.99
N THR A 136 16.62 -9.71 -17.80
CA THR A 136 17.75 -10.65 -17.97
C THR A 136 17.33 -12.05 -18.44
N ILE A 137 16.17 -12.16 -19.11
CA ILE A 137 15.72 -13.43 -19.71
C ILE A 137 16.60 -13.78 -20.91
N GLY A 138 16.86 -12.81 -21.79
CA GLY A 138 17.81 -12.92 -22.90
C GLY A 138 17.64 -14.17 -23.76
N TYR A 139 16.49 -14.35 -24.44
CA TYR A 139 16.25 -15.53 -25.27
C TYR A 139 17.26 -15.74 -26.41
N GLY A 140 18.00 -14.69 -26.80
CA GLY A 140 19.08 -14.75 -27.79
C GLY A 140 18.64 -14.66 -29.25
N ASN A 141 17.33 -14.74 -29.52
CA ASN A 141 16.78 -14.53 -30.87
C ASN A 141 16.82 -13.05 -31.31
N ARG A 142 16.93 -12.12 -30.35
CA ARG A 142 17.15 -10.69 -30.56
C ARG A 142 18.40 -10.32 -29.77
N TYR A 143 19.38 -9.71 -30.43
CA TYR A 143 20.65 -9.35 -29.80
C TYR A 143 21.17 -8.04 -30.38
N VAL A 144 21.92 -7.31 -29.55
CA VAL A 144 22.62 -6.08 -29.93
C VAL A 144 23.92 -6.44 -30.65
N THR A 145 24.26 -5.70 -31.70
CA THR A 145 25.53 -5.82 -32.43
C THR A 145 26.50 -4.71 -32.02
N ASP A 146 27.76 -4.82 -32.42
CA ASP A 146 28.83 -3.85 -32.20
C ASP A 146 28.83 -2.68 -33.19
N GLU A 147 27.95 -2.69 -34.20
CA GLU A 147 27.83 -1.64 -35.22
C GLU A 147 27.45 -0.29 -34.62
N CYS A 148 26.57 -0.31 -33.60
CA CYS A 148 25.96 0.89 -33.05
C CYS A 148 26.33 1.09 -31.58
N PRO A 149 27.33 1.95 -31.25
CA PRO A 149 27.73 2.20 -29.87
C PRO A 149 26.60 2.80 -29.02
N VAL A 150 25.65 3.51 -29.66
CA VAL A 150 24.45 4.06 -29.01
C VAL A 150 23.54 2.94 -28.48
N ALA A 151 23.39 1.84 -29.23
CA ALA A 151 22.57 0.70 -28.80
C ALA A 151 23.21 -0.03 -27.62
N VAL A 152 24.54 -0.23 -27.67
CA VAL A 152 25.31 -0.83 -26.57
C VAL A 152 25.19 0.03 -25.30
N PHE A 153 25.35 1.35 -25.41
CA PHE A 153 25.17 2.26 -24.28
C PHE A 153 23.75 2.21 -23.70
N ALA A 154 22.72 2.15 -24.55
CA ALA A 154 21.33 2.02 -24.12
C ALA A 154 21.09 0.73 -23.32
N VAL A 155 21.68 -0.41 -23.74
CA VAL A 155 21.62 -1.68 -22.99
C VAL A 155 22.29 -1.55 -21.62
N VAL A 156 23.48 -0.93 -21.54
CA VAL A 156 24.17 -0.72 -20.25
C VAL A 156 23.34 0.15 -19.31
N LEU A 157 22.81 1.26 -19.82
CA LEU A 157 21.95 2.15 -19.04
C LEU A 157 20.68 1.42 -18.57
N GLN A 158 20.08 0.60 -19.44
CA GLN A 158 18.91 -0.19 -19.12
C GLN A 158 19.19 -1.21 -18.01
N SER A 159 20.33 -1.90 -18.03
CA SER A 159 20.72 -2.82 -16.97
C SER A 159 20.88 -2.11 -15.63
N ILE A 160 21.54 -0.94 -15.60
CA ILE A 160 21.71 -0.15 -14.37
C ILE A 160 20.35 0.28 -13.81
N VAL A 161 19.47 0.83 -14.66
CA VAL A 161 18.13 1.27 -14.25
C VAL A 161 17.28 0.09 -13.76
N GLY A 162 17.35 -1.06 -14.44
CA GLY A 162 16.68 -2.30 -14.02
C GLY A 162 17.08 -2.71 -12.61
N CYS A 163 18.39 -2.79 -12.34
CA CYS A 163 18.90 -3.13 -11.01
C CYS A 163 18.46 -2.15 -9.91
N ILE A 164 18.39 -0.85 -10.22
CA ILE A 164 17.91 0.18 -9.27
C ILE A 164 16.43 -0.04 -8.93
N ILE A 165 15.60 -0.30 -9.95
CA ILE A 165 14.16 -0.58 -9.76
C ILE A 165 13.99 -1.84 -8.90
N ASP A 166 14.70 -2.91 -9.21
CA ASP A 166 14.64 -4.18 -8.45
C ASP A 166 15.04 -3.98 -6.99
N ALA A 167 16.15 -3.28 -6.74
CA ALA A 167 16.63 -2.98 -5.39
C ALA A 167 15.59 -2.18 -4.59
N PHE A 168 14.94 -1.20 -5.22
CA PHE A 168 13.90 -0.40 -4.57
C PHE A 168 12.67 -1.24 -4.20
N ILE A 169 12.23 -2.13 -5.09
CA ILE A 169 11.08 -3.02 -4.85
C ILE A 169 11.37 -3.95 -3.67
N ILE A 170 12.52 -4.62 -3.69
CA ILE A 170 12.91 -5.52 -2.60
C ILE A 170 12.99 -4.74 -1.28
N GLY A 171 13.63 -3.57 -1.28
CA GLY A 171 13.75 -2.71 -0.10
C GLY A 171 12.40 -2.27 0.47
N ALA A 172 11.49 -1.81 -0.39
CA ALA A 172 10.15 -1.37 0.01
C ALA A 172 9.27 -2.52 0.51
N VAL A 173 9.32 -3.69 -0.15
CA VAL A 173 8.61 -4.90 0.29
C VAL A 173 9.10 -5.36 1.65
N MET A 174 10.42 -5.42 1.85
CA MET A 174 11.02 -5.80 3.13
C MET A 174 10.66 -4.81 4.25
N ALA A 175 10.77 -3.50 3.98
CA ALA A 175 10.37 -2.47 4.94
C ALA A 175 8.88 -2.59 5.32
N LYS A 176 8.01 -2.88 4.34
CA LYS A 176 6.58 -3.07 4.57
C LYS A 176 6.26 -4.34 5.35
N MET A 177 6.95 -5.45 5.07
CA MET A 177 6.79 -6.71 5.80
C MET A 177 7.26 -6.59 7.24
N ALA A 178 8.30 -5.79 7.49
CA ALA A 178 8.81 -5.52 8.82
C ALA A 178 7.88 -4.63 9.66
N LYS A 179 6.95 -3.87 9.06
CA LYS A 179 6.01 -3.02 9.82
C LYS A 179 5.10 -3.89 10.71
N PRO A 180 5.08 -3.65 12.04
CA PRO A 180 4.32 -4.45 13.00
C PRO A 180 2.81 -4.12 13.00
N LYS A 181 2.22 -3.73 11.86
CA LYS A 181 0.81 -3.28 11.79
C LYS A 181 -0.19 -4.34 12.27
N LYS A 182 0.11 -5.63 12.03
CA LYS A 182 -0.68 -6.77 12.50
C LYS A 182 -0.50 -7.08 14.00
N ARG A 183 0.43 -6.42 14.70
CA ARG A 183 0.67 -6.66 16.13
C ARG A 183 -0.40 -5.97 17.00
N ASN A 184 -0.91 -4.82 16.56
CA ASN A 184 -1.96 -4.09 17.27
C ASN A 184 -3.26 -4.92 17.37
N GLU A 185 -3.54 -5.78 16.40
CA GLU A 185 -4.69 -6.70 16.42
C GLU A 185 -4.57 -7.80 17.49
N THR A 186 -3.36 -8.06 18.00
CA THR A 186 -3.10 -9.08 19.02
C THR A 186 -3.00 -8.54 20.44
N LEU A 187 -3.08 -7.21 20.61
CA LEU A 187 -3.20 -6.55 21.91
C LEU A 187 -4.66 -6.16 22.12
N VAL A 188 -5.29 -6.72 23.14
CA VAL A 188 -6.72 -6.53 23.39
C VAL A 188 -6.94 -5.83 24.72
N PHE A 189 -7.86 -4.88 24.73
CA PHE A 189 -8.31 -4.17 25.93
C PHE A 189 -9.61 -4.76 26.46
N SER A 190 -9.85 -4.64 27.76
CA SER A 190 -11.15 -4.98 28.33
C SER A 190 -12.25 -4.10 27.73
N HIS A 191 -13.43 -4.69 27.47
CA HIS A 191 -14.55 -3.97 26.87
C HIS A 191 -15.00 -2.77 27.73
N ASN A 192 -15.00 -2.98 29.05
CA ASN A 192 -15.37 -2.00 30.05
C ASN A 192 -14.17 -1.70 30.97
N ALA A 193 -14.11 -0.47 31.46
CA ALA A 193 -13.29 -0.10 32.61
C ALA A 193 -14.16 -0.17 33.87
N THR A 194 -13.54 -0.43 35.02
CA THR A 194 -14.22 -0.55 36.30
C THR A 194 -13.60 0.39 37.32
N VAL A 195 -14.44 1.00 38.16
CA VAL A 195 -13.99 1.78 39.33
C VAL A 195 -14.30 0.97 40.56
N ALA A 196 -13.28 0.67 41.37
CA ALA A 196 -13.47 -0.06 42.62
C ALA A 196 -12.41 0.35 43.66
N MET A 197 -12.70 0.04 44.92
CA MET A 197 -11.75 0.24 46.01
C MET A 197 -10.67 -0.84 45.97
N ARG A 198 -9.40 -0.41 45.99
CA ARG A 198 -8.23 -1.28 46.12
C ARG A 198 -7.25 -0.62 47.09
N ASP A 199 -6.87 -1.32 48.14
CA ASP A 199 -5.95 -0.81 49.18
C ASP A 199 -6.41 0.55 49.75
N ASN A 200 -7.70 0.66 50.09
CA ASN A 200 -8.38 1.87 50.57
C ASN A 200 -8.32 3.09 49.62
N LYS A 201 -8.00 2.90 48.34
CA LYS A 201 -8.02 3.95 47.33
C LYS A 201 -9.02 3.63 46.22
N LEU A 202 -9.75 4.64 45.78
CA LEU A 202 -10.67 4.52 44.64
C LEU A 202 -9.84 4.48 43.35
N CYS A 203 -9.85 3.33 42.66
CA CYS A 203 -9.01 3.10 41.49
C CYS A 203 -9.86 2.86 40.24
N LEU A 204 -9.54 3.55 39.14
CA LEU A 204 -10.02 3.22 37.79
C LEU A 204 -9.10 2.14 37.20
N MET A 205 -9.69 1.04 36.74
CA MET A 205 -8.96 -0.13 36.25
C MET A 205 -9.50 -0.59 34.89
N TRP A 206 -8.60 -1.00 34.01
CA TRP A 206 -8.90 -1.72 32.77
C TRP A 206 -7.85 -2.83 32.59
N ARG A 207 -8.17 -3.85 31.79
CA ARG A 207 -7.24 -4.95 31.50
C ARG A 207 -6.70 -4.81 30.08
N VAL A 208 -5.43 -5.20 29.92
CA VAL A 208 -4.77 -5.34 28.63
C VAL A 208 -4.21 -6.76 28.55
N GLY A 209 -4.41 -7.43 27.42
CA GLY A 209 -3.94 -8.78 27.18
C GLY A 209 -3.17 -8.89 25.88
N ASN A 210 -2.11 -9.71 25.87
CA ASN A 210 -1.38 -10.11 24.67
C ASN A 210 -1.84 -11.51 24.27
N LEU A 211 -2.43 -11.65 23.08
CA LEU A 211 -2.88 -12.95 22.57
C LEU A 211 -1.73 -13.81 22.03
N ARG A 212 -0.53 -13.25 21.84
CA ARG A 212 0.64 -14.01 21.38
C ARG A 212 1.47 -14.52 22.57
N LYS A 213 2.11 -15.69 22.37
CA LYS A 213 3.11 -16.23 23.31
C LYS A 213 4.39 -15.41 23.37
N SER A 214 4.70 -14.63 22.32
CA SER A 214 5.88 -13.77 22.30
C SER A 214 5.70 -12.57 23.24
N HIS A 215 6.70 -12.32 24.08
CA HIS A 215 6.69 -11.19 25.01
C HIS A 215 6.79 -9.84 24.28
N LEU A 216 6.14 -8.83 24.84
CA LEU A 216 6.29 -7.44 24.43
C LEU A 216 7.39 -6.80 25.28
N VAL A 217 8.54 -6.55 24.66
CA VAL A 217 9.68 -5.86 25.29
C VAL A 217 9.34 -4.37 25.43
N GLU A 218 9.76 -3.74 26.53
CA GLU A 218 9.55 -2.31 26.82
C GLU A 218 8.08 -1.83 26.80
N ALA A 219 7.18 -2.69 27.29
CA ALA A 219 5.77 -2.35 27.40
C ALA A 219 5.54 -1.21 28.41
N HIS A 220 4.94 -0.12 27.95
CA HIS A 220 4.51 1.01 28.78
C HIS A 220 3.05 1.37 28.46
N VAL A 221 2.32 1.83 29.48
CA VAL A 221 0.91 2.21 29.35
C VAL A 221 0.76 3.71 29.61
N ARG A 222 -0.10 4.37 28.83
CA ARG A 222 -0.46 5.78 28.99
C ARG A 222 -1.98 5.92 28.96
N ALA A 223 -2.52 6.84 29.75
CA ALA A 223 -3.92 7.24 29.75
C ALA A 223 -3.97 8.77 29.76
N GLN A 224 -4.88 9.36 28.99
CA GLN A 224 -5.09 10.80 28.84
C GLN A 224 -6.58 11.12 29.05
#